data_AF-X0W783-F1
#
_entry.id   AF-X0W783-F1
#
_cell.length_a   1.000
_cell.length_b   1.000
_cell.length_c   1.000
_cell.angle_alpha   90.00
_cell.angle_beta   90.00
_cell.angle_gamma   90.00
#
_symmetry.space_group_name_H-M   'P 1'
#
loop_
_entity.id
_entity.type
_entity.pdbx_description
1 polymer ?
#
loop_
_entity_poly.entity_id
_entity_poly.type
_entity_poly.pdbx_seq_one_letter_code
_entity_poly.pdbx_strand_id
1 'polypeptide(L)'
;GDSILGNNVSFGAGAKLANLRFDHKEIKIKYQKKMIFSHLKRLGSIVGDNGRLGCNSVMNPGTVLGKKCFVYPLAYVKSSFYSSNSIIKNG
;
A
#
# COMPACT_ATOMS: atom_id res chain seq x y z
N GLY A 1 -7.10 0.68 8.20
CA GLY A 1 -7.63 2.02 8.55
C GLY A 1 -7.15 3.03 7.55
N ASP A 2 -7.86 4.17 7.41
CA ASP A 2 -7.50 5.31 6.54
C ASP A 2 -7.03 4.92 5.13
N SER A 3 -7.64 3.86 4.59
CA SER A 3 -7.23 3.20 3.35
C SER A 3 -8.37 3.28 2.34
N ILE A 4 -8.02 3.36 1.07
CA ILE A 4 -8.98 3.36 -0.04
C ILE A 4 -8.84 2.02 -0.75
N LEU A 5 -9.96 1.30 -0.88
CA LEU A 5 -9.99 -0.01 -1.53
C LEU A 5 -10.88 0.08 -2.76
N GLY A 6 -10.33 -0.32 -3.91
CA GLY A 6 -11.07 -0.47 -5.14
C GLY A 6 -12.00 -1.69 -5.12
N ASN A 7 -12.67 -1.91 -6.24
CA ASN A 7 -13.59 -3.02 -6.37
C ASN A 7 -12.85 -4.38 -6.40
N ASN A 8 -13.45 -5.42 -5.83
CA ASN A 8 -12.94 -6.79 -5.86
C ASN A 8 -11.50 -6.95 -5.32
N VAL A 9 -11.16 -6.24 -4.23
CA VAL A 9 -9.87 -6.41 -3.54
C VAL A 9 -9.94 -7.59 -2.58
N SER A 10 -8.94 -8.46 -2.62
CA SER A 10 -8.83 -9.64 -1.75
C SER A 10 -7.69 -9.49 -0.74
N PHE A 11 -7.97 -9.85 0.51
CA PHE A 11 -7.00 -9.87 1.61
C PHE A 11 -6.74 -11.29 2.06
N GLY A 12 -5.47 -11.69 2.03
CA GLY A 12 -5.01 -12.87 2.73
C GLY A 12 -5.07 -12.67 4.24
N ALA A 13 -5.18 -13.77 4.97
CA ALA A 13 -5.24 -13.75 6.43
C ALA A 13 -4.04 -12.99 7.01
N GLY A 14 -4.32 -12.08 7.95
CA GLY A 14 -3.28 -11.32 8.64
C GLY A 14 -2.59 -10.21 7.83
N ALA A 15 -3.07 -9.91 6.61
CA ALA A 15 -2.61 -8.74 5.85
C ALA A 15 -2.90 -7.44 6.61
N LYS A 16 -1.91 -6.55 6.71
CA LYS A 16 -2.00 -5.31 7.50
C LYS A 16 -1.77 -4.08 6.63
N LEU A 17 -2.63 -3.09 6.83
CA LEU A 17 -2.52 -1.76 6.23
C LEU A 17 -2.12 -0.78 7.33
N ALA A 18 -0.82 -0.48 7.44
CA ALA A 18 -0.34 0.52 8.38
C ALA A 18 -0.75 1.92 7.90
N ASN A 19 -1.25 2.75 8.82
CA ASN A 19 -1.79 4.08 8.53
C ASN A 19 -1.05 5.23 9.25
N LEU A 20 -0.09 4.91 10.12
CA LEU A 20 0.66 5.88 10.91
C LEU A 20 2.15 5.55 10.83
N ARG A 21 2.98 6.58 10.67
CA ARG A 21 4.44 6.43 10.77
C ARG A 21 4.86 6.44 12.24
N PHE A 22 5.92 5.71 12.56
CA PHE A 22 6.51 5.71 13.91
C PHE A 22 7.00 7.10 14.35
N ASP A 23 7.44 7.94 13.41
CA ASP A 23 7.87 9.31 13.70
C ASP A 23 6.70 10.30 13.86
N HIS A 24 5.45 9.84 13.71
CA HIS A 24 4.24 10.66 13.73
C HIS A 24 4.24 11.85 12.75
N LYS A 25 5.17 11.86 11.78
CA LYS A 25 5.25 12.89 10.74
C LYS A 25 4.23 12.61 9.65
N GLU A 26 4.08 13.60 8.78
CA GLU A 26 3.23 13.52 7.60
C GLU A 26 3.57 12.30 6.71
N ILE A 27 2.54 11.63 6.20
CA ILE A 27 2.70 10.55 5.23
C ILE A 27 3.11 11.13 3.88
N LYS A 28 4.16 10.58 3.28
CA LYS A 28 4.68 10.99 1.97
C LYS A 28 4.65 9.81 1.02
N ILE A 29 4.23 10.03 -0.21
CA ILE A 29 4.11 8.99 -1.23
C ILE A 29 5.20 9.21 -2.27
N LYS A 30 6.03 8.20 -2.53
CA LYS A 30 6.99 8.25 -3.64
C LYS A 30 6.27 7.97 -4.96
N TYR A 31 6.31 8.92 -5.89
CA TYR A 31 5.78 8.77 -7.23
C TYR A 31 6.87 9.12 -8.25
N GLN A 32 7.34 8.12 -8.99
CA GLN A 32 8.46 8.28 -9.92
C GLN A 32 9.70 8.86 -9.19
N LYS A 33 10.22 10.01 -9.65
CA LYS A 33 11.34 10.74 -9.06
C LYS A 33 10.89 11.85 -8.09
N LYS A 34 9.60 11.92 -7.74
CA LYS A 34 9.02 12.95 -6.89
C LYS A 34 8.47 12.37 -5.59
N MET A 35 8.48 13.20 -4.55
CA MET A 35 7.79 12.93 -3.29
C MET A 35 6.51 13.76 -3.25
N ILE A 36 5.38 13.10 -3.07
CA ILE A 36 4.08 13.74 -2.89
C ILE A 36 3.80 13.85 -1.39
N PHE A 37 3.49 15.05 -0.94
CA PHE A 37 3.08 15.37 0.43
C PHE A 37 1.57 15.17 0.53
N SER A 38 1.11 14.32 1.44
CA SER A 38 -0.32 14.05 1.62
C SER A 38 -1.02 15.10 2.49
N HIS A 39 -0.25 15.87 3.26
CA HIS A 39 -0.70 16.73 4.35
C HIS A 39 -1.49 15.99 5.45
N LEU A 40 -1.41 14.66 5.48
CA LEU A 40 -2.09 13.81 6.46
C LEU A 40 -1.08 13.18 7.41
N LYS A 41 -1.41 13.19 8.71
CA LYS A 41 -0.68 12.40 9.73
C LYS A 41 -1.06 10.92 9.69
N ARG A 42 -2.27 10.60 9.20
CA ARG A 42 -2.78 9.23 9.06
C ARG A 42 -3.23 9.00 7.62
N LEU A 43 -2.60 8.05 6.96
CA LEU A 43 -2.97 7.58 5.63
C LEU A 43 -2.49 6.14 5.52
N GLY A 44 -3.43 5.23 5.32
CA GLY A 44 -3.19 3.81 5.10
C GLY A 44 -2.67 3.54 3.71
N SER A 45 -3.29 2.61 2.99
CA SER A 45 -2.90 2.32 1.61
C SER A 45 -4.06 2.53 0.64
N ILE A 46 -3.72 2.82 -0.60
CA ILE A 46 -4.67 2.91 -1.69
C ILE A 46 -4.46 1.65 -2.54
N VAL A 47 -5.48 0.81 -2.66
CA VAL A 47 -5.42 -0.44 -3.41
C VAL A 47 -6.41 -0.38 -4.56
N GLY A 48 -5.93 -0.39 -5.80
CA GLY A 48 -6.77 -0.36 -6.99
C GLY A 48 -7.57 -1.64 -7.20
N ASP A 49 -8.55 -1.56 -8.11
CA ASP A 49 -9.48 -2.66 -8.42
C ASP A 49 -8.75 -3.98 -8.70
N ASN A 50 -9.31 -5.09 -8.21
CA ASN A 50 -8.79 -6.44 -8.37
C ASN A 50 -7.39 -6.65 -7.74
N GLY A 51 -7.01 -5.82 -6.76
CA GLY A 51 -5.79 -6.02 -5.99
C GLY A 51 -5.87 -7.27 -5.10
N ARG A 52 -4.79 -8.03 -5.00
CA ARG A 52 -4.71 -9.20 -4.12
C ARG A 52 -3.52 -9.09 -3.18
N LEU A 53 -3.80 -9.18 -1.89
CA LEU A 53 -2.81 -9.03 -0.84
C LEU A 53 -2.56 -10.40 -0.18
N GLY A 54 -1.32 -10.90 -0.22
CA GLY A 54 -0.98 -12.19 0.35
C GLY A 54 -1.08 -12.23 1.87
N CYS A 55 -1.15 -13.44 2.44
CA CYS A 55 -1.22 -13.63 3.89
C CYS A 55 -0.03 -12.97 4.58
N ASN A 56 -0.28 -12.29 5.70
CA ASN A 56 0.73 -11.58 6.49
C ASN A 56 1.54 -10.53 5.72
N SER A 57 1.07 -10.07 4.55
CA SER A 57 1.70 -8.92 3.87
C SER A 57 1.45 -7.64 4.67
N VAL A 58 2.43 -6.74 4.67
CA VAL A 58 2.35 -5.45 5.36
C VAL A 58 2.52 -4.33 4.34
N MET A 59 1.49 -3.50 4.19
CA MET A 59 1.61 -2.25 3.44
C MET A 59 1.94 -1.11 4.39
N ASN A 60 2.93 -0.31 4.00
CA ASN A 60 3.29 0.89 4.72
C ASN A 60 2.29 2.03 4.48
N PRO A 61 2.27 3.03 5.39
CA PRO A 61 1.47 4.23 5.20
C PRO A 61 1.80 4.92 3.87
N GLY A 62 0.78 5.28 3.10
CA GLY A 62 0.92 5.93 1.79
C GLY A 62 1.29 5.00 0.63
N THR A 63 1.29 3.68 0.80
CA THR A 63 1.44 2.75 -0.34
C THR A 63 0.27 2.89 -1.30
N VAL A 64 0.54 3.01 -2.60
CA VAL A 64 -0.47 3.10 -3.66
C VAL A 64 -0.26 1.97 -4.66
N LEU A 65 -1.21 1.05 -4.76
CA LEU A 65 -1.23 -0.04 -5.72
C LEU A 65 -2.23 0.30 -6.84
N GLY A 66 -1.77 0.25 -8.08
CA GLY A 66 -2.65 0.29 -9.26
C GLY A 66 -3.61 -0.90 -9.33
N LYS A 67 -4.39 -0.95 -10.41
CA LYS A 67 -5.36 -2.03 -10.64
C LYS A 67 -4.63 -3.35 -10.86
N LYS A 68 -5.22 -4.46 -10.41
CA LYS A 68 -4.71 -5.83 -10.63
C LYS A 68 -3.30 -6.07 -10.10
N CYS A 69 -2.90 -5.38 -9.03
CA CYS A 69 -1.63 -5.64 -8.36
C CYS A 69 -1.71 -6.88 -7.45
N PHE A 70 -0.62 -7.64 -7.39
CA PHE A 70 -0.50 -8.82 -6.54
C PHE A 70 0.65 -8.64 -5.57
N VAL A 71 0.37 -8.74 -4.28
CA VAL A 71 1.37 -8.69 -3.20
C VAL A 71 1.55 -10.10 -2.65
N TYR A 72 2.80 -10.57 -2.60
CA TYR A 72 3.10 -11.91 -2.10
C TYR A 72 2.87 -12.03 -0.59
N PRO A 73 2.63 -13.26 -0.09
CA PRO A 73 2.62 -13.51 1.35
C PRO A 73 3.93 -13.03 1.99
N LEU A 74 3.82 -12.54 3.22
CA LEU A 74 4.95 -11.99 4.01
C LEU A 74 5.66 -10.79 3.36
N ALA A 75 5.10 -10.18 2.31
CA ALA A 75 5.71 -9.04 1.64
C ALA A 75 5.68 -7.78 2.51
N TYR A 76 6.82 -7.10 2.63
CA TYR A 76 6.91 -5.73 3.15
C TYR A 76 6.88 -4.70 2.00
N VAL A 77 5.75 -3.99 1.85
CA VAL A 77 5.52 -3.08 0.71
C VAL A 77 5.90 -1.66 1.07
N LYS A 78 6.86 -1.07 0.36
CA LYS A 78 7.35 0.30 0.60
C LYS A 78 6.26 1.34 0.30
N SER A 79 6.36 2.50 0.94
CA SER A 79 5.50 3.65 0.64
C SER A 79 5.88 4.27 -0.72
N SER A 80 5.23 3.77 -1.77
CA SER A 80 5.47 4.15 -3.15
C SER A 80 4.21 3.89 -3.96
N PHE A 81 4.16 4.49 -5.15
CA PHE A 81 3.25 4.10 -6.20
C PHE A 81 3.78 2.88 -6.96
N TYR A 82 2.91 1.90 -7.15
CA TYR A 82 3.12 0.70 -7.97
C TYR A 82 2.10 0.73 -9.10
N SER A 83 2.56 0.64 -10.35
CA SER A 83 1.69 0.68 -11.53
C SER A 83 0.77 -0.54 -11.60
N SER A 84 -0.32 -0.43 -12.35
CA SER A 84 -1.26 -1.54 -12.57
C SER A 84 -0.54 -2.80 -13.08
N ASN A 85 -1.09 -3.97 -12.71
CA ASN A 85 -0.54 -5.30 -13.02
C ASN A 85 0.85 -5.59 -12.41
N SER A 86 1.29 -4.80 -11.42
CA SER A 86 2.56 -5.07 -10.74
C SER A 86 2.47 -6.28 -9.82
N ILE A 87 3.56 -7.05 -9.77
CA ILE A 87 3.77 -8.10 -8.77
C ILE A 87 4.79 -7.59 -7.76
N ILE A 88 4.38 -7.50 -6.50
CA ILE A 88 5.21 -7.07 -5.40
C ILE A 88 5.62 -8.30 -4.59
N LYS A 89 6.93 -8.54 -4.56
CA LYS A 89 7.56 -9.63 -3.79
C LYS A 89 8.37 -9.05 -2.64
N ASN A 90 8.79 -9.92 -1.72
CA ASN A 90 9.81 -9.53 -0.75
C ASN A 90 11.07 -9.09 -1.50
N GLY A 91 11.54 -7.90 -1.15
CA GLY A 91 12.86 -7.40 -1.54
C GLY A 91 13.86 -7.66 -0.44
#